data_AF-A0A8A7KD35-F1
#
_entry.id   AF-A0A8A7KD35-F1
#
_cell.length_a   1.000
_cell.length_b   1.000
_cell.length_c   1.000
_cell.angle_alpha   90.00
_cell.angle_beta   90.00
_cell.angle_gamma   90.00
#
_symmetry.space_group_name_H-M   'P 1'
#
loop_
_entity.id
_entity.type
_entity.pdbx_description
1 polymer ?
#
loop_
_entity_poly.entity_id
_entity_poly.type
_entity_poly.pdbx_seq_one_letter_code
_entity_poly.pdbx_strand_id
1 'polypeptide(L)' 'MRKFNLLIILGLLIFAFASVGYAAEIYTLSFGHGVMSSHPTHFGALRVKELVEERSDGRLKIDIS' A
#
# COMPACT_ATOMS: atom_id res chain seq x y z
N MET A 1 -28.94 -28.71 19.44
CA MET A 1 -29.01 -27.31 18.94
C MET A 1 -27.87 -26.43 19.48
N ARG A 2 -27.65 -26.30 20.80
CA ARG A 2 -26.54 -25.47 21.37
C ARG A 2 -25.13 -25.80 20.82
N LYS A 3 -24.80 -27.08 20.65
CA LYS A 3 -23.50 -27.53 20.13
C LYS A 3 -23.33 -27.26 18.63
N PHE A 4 -24.43 -27.23 17.87
CA PHE A 4 -24.42 -26.97 16.43
C PHE A 4 -24.21 -25.47 16.15
N ASN A 5 -24.87 -24.60 16.92
CA ASN A 5 -24.66 -23.16 16.85
C ASN A 5 -23.23 -22.76 17.26
N LEU A 6 -22.63 -23.47 18.23
CA LEU A 6 -21.24 -23.25 18.64
C LEU A 6 -20.26 -23.55 17.51
N LEU A 7 -20.49 -24.62 16.73
CA LEU A 7 -19.65 -24.99 15.60
C LEU A 7 -19.75 -23.99 14.44
N ILE A 8 -20.94 -23.45 14.18
CA ILE A 8 -21.15 -22.41 13.17
C ILE A 8 -20.42 -21.11 13.55
N ILE A 9 -20.53 -20.69 14.82
CA ILE A 9 -19.84 -19.49 15.31
C ILE A 9 -18.32 -19.67 15.24
N LEU A 10 -17.81 -20.86 15.59
CA LEU A 10 -16.39 -21.17 15.51
C LEU A 10 -15.88 -21.16 14.06
N GLY A 11 -16.66 -21.70 13.11
CA GLY A 11 -16.34 -21.67 11.69
C GLY A 11 -16.28 -20.25 11.11
N LEU A 12 -17.23 -19.38 11.49
CA LEU A 12 -17.25 -17.98 11.07
C LEU A 12 -16.05 -17.18 11.62
N LEU A 13 -15.63 -17.47 12.86
CA LEU A 13 -14.47 -16.82 13.48
C LEU A 13 -13.15 -17.19 12.78
N ILE A 14 -12.99 -18.44 12.35
CA ILE A 14 -11.81 -18.90 11.62
C ILE A 14 -11.76 -18.27 10.22
N PHE A 15 -12.90 -18.15 9.54
CA PHE A 15 -12.98 -17.50 8.23
C PHE A 15 -12.64 -16.00 8.29
N ALA A 16 -13.04 -15.31 9.36
CA ALA A 16 -12.70 -13.90 9.58
C ALA A 16 -11.21 -13.65 9.84
N PHE A 17 -10.47 -14.64 10.37
CA PHE A 17 -9.03 -14.53 10.60
C PHE A 17 -8.17 -14.97 9.40
N ALA A 18 -8.71 -15.78 8.49
CA ALA A 18 -8.00 -16.22 7.29
C ALA A 18 -7.76 -15.08 6.28
N SER A 19 -8.37 -13.91 6.47
CA SER A 19 -8.16 -12.71 5.65
C SER A 19 -7.09 -11.76 6.19
N VAL A 20 -6.30 -12.17 7.20
CA VAL A 20 -5.07 -11.42 7.57
C VAL A 20 -4.11 -11.54 6.40
N GLY A 21 -4.27 -10.60 5.46
CA GLY A 21 -3.52 -10.55 4.21
C GLY A 21 -2.02 -10.51 4.48
N TYR A 22 -1.27 -11.19 3.61
CA TYR A 22 0.19 -11.09 3.56
C TYR A 22 0.57 -9.61 3.54
N ALA A 23 1.43 -9.18 4.48
CA ALA A 23 1.99 -7.83 4.44
C ALA A 23 2.72 -7.67 3.10
N ALA A 24 2.15 -6.84 2.21
CA ALA A 24 2.72 -6.62 0.90
C ALA A 24 4.05 -5.86 1.05
N GLU A 25 5.10 -6.33 0.38
CA GLU A 25 6.40 -5.65 0.40
C GLU A 25 6.27 -4.24 -0.20
N ILE A 26 6.90 -3.27 0.46
CA ILE A 26 6.93 -1.86 0.06
C ILE A 26 8.34 -1.55 -0.45
N TYR A 27 8.45 -0.99 -1.65
CA TYR A 27 9.72 -0.57 -2.22
C TYR A 27 9.80 0.95 -2.31
N THR A 28 10.98 1.51 -2.05
CA THR A 28 11.27 2.94 -2.19
C THR A 28 12.25 3.16 -3.33
N LEU A 29 11.88 4.00 -4.29
CA LEU A 29 12.73 4.46 -5.39
C LEU A 29 13.17 5.90 -5.11
N SER A 30 14.48 6.14 -5.01
CA SER A 30 15.02 7.50 -4.98
C SER A 30 15.20 8.06 -6.39
N PHE A 31 14.71 9.27 -6.61
CA PHE A 31 14.78 9.99 -7.86
C PHE A 31 15.40 11.38 -7.65
N GLY A 32 16.65 11.53 -8.10
CA GLY A 32 17.38 12.80 -8.06
C GLY A 32 17.31 13.52 -9.40
N HIS A 33 16.94 14.80 -9.41
CA HIS A 33 16.80 15.58 -10.66
C HIS A 33 17.69 16.83 -10.76
N GLY A 34 18.50 17.13 -9.73
CA GLY A 34 19.60 18.11 -9.80
C GLY A 34 19.19 19.57 -10.04
N VAL A 35 17.92 19.89 -9.86
CA VAL A 35 17.36 21.23 -10.02
C VAL A 35 16.62 21.64 -8.75
N MET A 36 16.52 22.94 -8.51
CA MET A 36 15.80 23.49 -7.36
C MET A 36 14.33 23.04 -7.30
N SER A 37 13.76 23.01 -6.10
CA SER A 37 12.37 22.59 -5.87
C SER A 37 11.32 23.48 -6.55
N SER A 38 11.67 24.72 -6.91
CA SER A 38 10.80 25.61 -7.68
C SER A 38 10.88 25.40 -9.20
N HIS A 39 11.76 24.51 -9.69
CA HIS A 39 11.90 24.25 -11.12
C HIS A 39 10.73 23.39 -11.62
N PRO A 40 10.21 23.62 -12.85
CA PRO A 40 9.15 22.82 -13.45
C PRO A 40 9.35 21.30 -13.37
N THR A 41 10.59 20.83 -13.52
CA THR A 41 10.95 19.41 -13.38
C THR A 41 10.60 18.83 -12.02
N HIS A 42 10.76 19.60 -10.93
CA HIS A 42 10.41 19.14 -9.59
C HIS A 42 8.90 18.91 -9.46
N PHE A 43 8.07 19.80 -10.01
CA PHE A 43 6.62 19.61 -10.04
C PHE A 43 6.23 18.39 -10.89
N GLY A 44 6.92 18.15 -12.00
CA GLY A 44 6.77 16.92 -12.79
C GLY A 44 7.10 15.67 -11.99
N ALA A 45 8.21 15.69 -11.24
CA ALA A 45 8.63 14.60 -10.38
C ALA A 45 7.59 14.32 -9.27
N LEU A 46 7.06 15.37 -8.64
CA LEU A 46 5.98 15.27 -7.64
C LEU A 46 4.75 14.59 -8.25
N ARG A 47 4.37 14.94 -9.48
CA ARG A 47 3.24 14.30 -10.15
C ARG A 47 3.48 12.83 -10.44
N VAL A 48 4.71 12.45 -10.81
CA VAL A 48 5.08 11.03 -10.99
C VAL A 48 4.99 10.27 -9.66
N LYS A 49 5.50 10.84 -8.57
CA LYS A 49 5.37 10.28 -7.22
C LYS A 49 3.92 9.98 -6.88
N GLU A 50 3.03 10.96 -7.01
CA GLU A 50 1.60 10.77 -6.73
C GLU A 50 1.00 9.62 -7.53
N LEU A 51 1.21 9.61 -8.85
CA LEU A 51 0.64 8.60 -9.74
C LEU A 51 1.16 7.19 -9.45
N VAL A 52 2.45 7.06 -9.11
CA VAL A 52 3.06 5.76 -8.80
C VAL A 52 2.57 5.26 -7.44
N GLU A 53 2.50 6.12 -6.43
CA GLU A 53 1.99 5.74 -5.12
C GLU A 53 0.50 5.36 -5.18
N GLU A 54 -0.32 6.10 -5.94
CA GLU A 54 -1.74 5.79 -6.15
C GLU A 54 -1.93 4.46 -6.88
N ARG A 55 -1.27 4.27 -8.02
CA ARG A 55 -1.46 3.07 -8.87
C ARG A 55 -0.84 1.81 -8.31
N SER A 56 0.03 1.93 -7.31
CA SER A 56 0.65 0.79 -6.63
C SER A 56 -0.03 0.45 -5.31
N ASP A 57 -1.15 1.09 -4.97
CA ASP A 57 -1.79 0.98 -3.65
C ASP A 57 -0.80 1.25 -2.51
N GLY A 58 0.11 2.21 -2.71
CA GLY A 58 1.16 2.59 -1.79
C GLY A 58 2.34 1.59 -1.68
N ARG A 59 2.37 0.53 -2.49
CA ARG A 59 3.46 -0.47 -2.48
C ARG A 59 4.76 0.03 -3.09
N LEU A 60 4.70 1.05 -3.94
CA LEU A 60 5.86 1.77 -4.45
C LEU A 60 5.83 3.18 -3.89
N LYS A 61 6.94 3.61 -3.29
CA LYS A 61 7.16 4.97 -2.80
C LYS A 61 8.25 5.63 -3.62
N ILE A 62 8.08 6.91 -3.93
CA ILE A 62 9.13 7.69 -4.61
C ILE A 62 9.65 8.74 -3.64
N ASP A 63 10.95 8.76 -3.45
CA ASP A 63 11.66 9.82 -2.74
C ASP A 63 12.32 10.76 -3.75
N ILE A 64 12.02 12.06 -3.67
CA ILE A 64 12.48 13.05 -4.66
C ILE A 64 13.56 13.91 -4.02
N SER A 65 14.70 14.01 -4.71
CA SER A 65 15.90 14.72 -4.25
C SER A 65 16.46 15.70 -5.28
#